data_AF-A0A833SIB0-F1
#
_entry.id   AF-A0A833SIB0-F1
#
_cell.length_a   1.000
_cell.length_b   1.000
_cell.length_c   1.000
_cell.angle_alpha   90.00
_cell.angle_beta   90.00
_cell.angle_gamma   90.00
#
_symmetry.space_group_name_H-M   'P 1'
#
loop_
_entity.id
_entity.type
_entity.pdbx_description
1 polymer ?
#
loop_
_entity_poly.entity_id
_entity_poly.type
_entity_poly.pdbx_seq_one_letter_code
_entity_poly.pdbx_strand_id
1 'polypeptide(L)'
;MEDADPAKYITGAQALLNQLKVQKAEVPDEISRVQDLVECLDNNAQKIAAALAANRRRGASITGADTTAQLLKEQKEFIMKIAELHEQLSNKPALAGRTAN
;
A
#
# COMPACT_ATOMS: atom_id res chain seq x y z
N MET A 1 5.27 13.35 18.74
CA MET A 1 5.20 12.55 17.50
C MET A 1 3.99 13.09 16.78
N GLU A 2 4.17 13.92 15.75
CA GLU A 2 3.03 14.39 14.95
C GLU A 2 2.28 13.14 14.45
N ASP A 3 0.96 13.11 14.62
CA ASP A 3 0.10 12.10 14.01
C ASP A 3 0.26 12.25 12.49
N ALA A 4 1.17 11.45 11.94
CA ALA A 4 1.41 11.34 10.52
C ALA A 4 0.14 10.76 9.89
N ASP A 5 -0.70 11.61 9.30
CA ASP A 5 -1.87 11.18 8.52
C ASP A 5 -1.36 10.33 7.34
N PRO A 6 -1.53 8.99 7.38
CA PRO A 6 -0.99 8.11 6.36
C PRO A 6 -1.53 8.46 4.96
N ALA A 7 -2.76 8.95 4.88
CA ALA A 7 -3.40 9.34 3.62
C ALA A 7 -2.65 10.48 2.92
N LYS A 8 -2.03 11.40 3.68
CA LYS A 8 -1.22 12.49 3.14
C LYS A 8 0.03 11.97 2.43
N TYR A 9 0.70 10.97 3.00
CA TYR A 9 1.90 10.37 2.42
C TYR A 9 1.57 9.55 1.18
N ILE A 10 0.50 8.76 1.22
CA ILE A 10 0.03 7.94 0.10
C ILE A 10 -0.34 8.84 -1.09
N THR A 11 -1.16 9.87 -0.82
CA THR A 11 -1.59 10.82 -1.87
C THR A 11 -0.43 11.62 -2.42
N GLY A 12 0.50 12.06 -1.56
CA GLY A 12 1.71 12.77 -1.98
C GLY A 12 2.62 11.95 -2.87
N ALA A 13 2.85 10.68 -2.51
CA ALA A 13 3.64 9.75 -3.31
C ALA A 13 2.99 9.47 -4.68
N GLN A 14 1.67 9.27 -4.72
CA GLN A 14 0.93 9.09 -5.97
C GLN A 14 1.03 10.33 -6.88
N ALA A 15 0.89 11.52 -6.31
CA ALA A 15 1.02 12.78 -7.05
C ALA A 15 2.43 12.94 -7.65
N LEU A 16 3.47 12.62 -6.87
CA LEU A 16 4.85 12.65 -7.34
C LEU A 16 5.08 11.66 -8.49
N LEU A 17 4.60 10.42 -8.37
CA LEU A 17 4.73 9.40 -9.41
C LEU A 17 4.02 9.80 -10.70
N ASN A 18 2.84 10.40 -10.59
CA ASN A 18 2.12 10.94 -11.73
C ASN A 18 2.88 12.08 -12.40
N GLN A 19 3.48 12.97 -11.62
CA GLN A 19 4.31 14.05 -12.16
C GLN A 19 5.55 13.51 -12.90
N LEU A 20 6.22 12.50 -12.35
CA LEU A 20 7.37 11.85 -13.00
C LEU A 20 6.98 11.17 -14.31
N LYS A 21 5.82 10.51 -14.36
CA LYS A 21 5.25 9.94 -15.60
C LYS A 21 5.01 11.02 -16.66
N VAL A 22 4.43 12.17 -16.29
CA VAL A 22 4.22 13.31 -17.20
C VAL A 22 5.54 13.84 -17.74
N GLN A 23 6.58 13.89 -16.90
CA GLN A 23 7.93 14.32 -17.28
C GLN A 23 8.71 13.26 -18.07
N LYS A 24 8.15 12.06 -18.29
CA LYS A 24 8.83 10.89 -18.88
C LYS A 24 10.13 10.53 -18.15
N ALA A 25 10.18 10.80 -16.84
CA ALA A 25 11.28 10.37 -15.99
C ALA A 25 11.21 8.84 -15.82
N GLU A 26 12.38 8.20 -15.76
CA GLU A 26 12.46 6.77 -15.47
C GLU A 26 12.08 6.54 -14.00
N VAL A 27 10.96 5.84 -13.79
CA VAL A 27 10.51 5.40 -12.48
C VAL A 27 10.66 3.87 -12.44
N PRO A 28 11.44 3.31 -11.50
CA PRO A 28 11.54 1.86 -11.37
C PRO A 28 10.16 1.23 -11.15
N ASP A 29 9.90 0.14 -11.87
CA ASP A 29 8.62 -0.59 -11.80
C ASP A 29 8.29 -1.00 -10.35
N GLU A 30 9.32 -1.34 -9.56
CA GLU A 30 9.15 -1.73 -8.17
C GLU A 30 8.60 -0.61 -7.31
N ILE A 31 8.98 0.66 -7.56
CA ILE A 31 8.47 1.82 -6.83
C ILE A 31 6.98 2.04 -7.14
N SER A 32 6.60 1.91 -8.41
CA SER A 32 5.20 1.98 -8.82
C SER A 32 4.38 0.88 -8.16
N ARG A 33 4.93 -0.35 -8.12
CA ARG A 33 4.26 -1.50 -7.54
C ARG A 33 4.09 -1.40 -6.02
N VAL A 34 5.07 -0.85 -5.31
CA VAL A 34 4.95 -0.58 -3.86
C VAL A 34 3.86 0.44 -3.60
N GLN A 35 3.79 1.51 -4.39
CA GLN A 35 2.73 2.51 -4.26
C GLN A 35 1.34 1.88 -4.45
N ASP A 36 1.13 1.09 -5.50
CA ASP A 36 -0.14 0.41 -5.76
C ASP A 36 -0.57 -0.50 -4.60
N LEU A 37 0.38 -1.23 -4.01
CA LEU A 37 0.12 -2.11 -2.88
C LEU A 37 -0.22 -1.33 -1.60
N VAL A 38 0.45 -0.21 -1.35
CA VAL A 38 0.16 0.66 -0.19
C VAL A 38 -1.22 1.29 -0.32
N GLU A 39 -1.63 1.71 -1.52
CA GLU A 39 -3.00 2.18 -1.78
C GLU A 39 -4.04 1.09 -1.56
N CYS A 40 -3.76 -0.15 -2.00
CA CYS A 40 -4.66 -1.28 -1.75
C CYS A 40 -4.78 -1.56 -0.25
N LEU A 41 -3.68 -1.47 0.49
CA LEU A 41 -3.63 -1.67 1.95
C LEU A 41 -4.46 -0.62 2.70
N ASP A 42 -4.34 0.66 2.31
CA ASP A 42 -5.11 1.74 2.94
C ASP A 42 -6.61 1.63 2.63
N ASN A 43 -6.96 1.39 1.37
CA ASN A 43 -8.35 1.16 0.97
C ASN A 43 -8.99 0.00 1.72
N ASN A 44 -8.23 -1.08 1.94
CA ASN A 44 -8.71 -2.24 2.68
C ASN A 44 -8.84 -1.92 4.18
N ALA A 45 -7.89 -1.19 4.77
CA ALA A 45 -8.00 -0.71 6.16
C ALA A 45 -9.25 0.15 6.38
N GLN A 46 -9.56 1.06 5.44
CA GLN A 46 -10.79 1.88 5.49
C GLN A 46 -12.06 1.03 5.42
N LYS A 47 -12.11 0.00 4.55
CA LYS A 47 -13.23 -0.94 4.45
C LYS A 47 -13.42 -1.73 5.74
N ILE A 48 -12.33 -2.19 6.36
CA ILE A 48 -12.36 -2.89 7.65
C ILE A 48 -12.91 -1.94 8.73
N ALA A 49 -12.41 -0.72 8.82
CA ALA A 49 -12.88 0.28 9.78
C ALA A 49 -14.40 0.56 9.62
N ALA A 50 -14.86 0.71 8.38
CA ALA A 50 -16.28 0.89 8.07
C ALA A 50 -17.13 -0.33 8.46
N ALA A 51 -16.67 -1.55 8.15
CA ALA A 51 -17.36 -2.80 8.51
C ALA A 51 -17.46 -2.98 10.04
N LEU A 52 -16.37 -2.69 10.77
CA LEU A 52 -16.35 -2.72 12.23
C LEU A 52 -17.29 -1.69 12.85
N ALA A 53 -17.31 -0.46 12.32
CA ALA A 53 -18.23 0.58 12.79
C ALA A 53 -19.69 0.22 12.53
N ALA A 54 -20.00 -0.41 11.38
CA ALA A 54 -21.33 -0.89 11.06
C ALA A 54 -21.78 -2.03 11.99
N ASN A 55 -20.91 -3.02 12.24
CA ASN A 55 -21.19 -4.11 13.18
C ASN A 55 -21.42 -3.61 14.62
N ARG A 56 -20.66 -2.61 15.07
CA ARG A 56 -20.88 -1.99 16.39
C ARG A 56 -22.24 -1.31 16.52
N ARG A 57 -22.71 -0.65 15.45
CA ARG A 57 -23.97 0.11 15.46
C ARG A 57 -25.21 -0.77 15.33
N ARG A 58 -25.13 -1.89 14.59
CA ARG A 58 -26.28 -2.74 14.25
C ARG A 58 -26.28 -4.12 14.94
N GLY A 59 -25.24 -4.44 15.70
CA GLY A 59 -24.98 -5.79 16.21
C GLY A 59 -24.25 -6.63 15.16
N ALA A 60 -23.37 -7.53 15.61
CA ALA A 60 -22.58 -8.38 14.73
C ALA A 60 -23.49 -9.38 14.00
N SER A 61 -23.58 -9.29 12.67
CA SER A 61 -24.20 -10.31 11.84
C SER A 61 -23.13 -11.30 11.35
N ILE A 62 -23.52 -12.57 11.12
CA ILE A 62 -22.62 -13.61 10.59
C ILE A 62 -21.99 -13.14 9.27
N THR A 63 -22.78 -12.56 8.38
CA THR A 63 -22.31 -11.99 7.10
C THR A 63 -21.32 -10.84 7.27
N GLY A 64 -21.50 -9.98 8.26
CA GLY A 64 -20.58 -8.88 8.57
C GLY A 64 -19.26 -9.37 9.16
N ALA A 65 -19.29 -10.44 9.95
CA ALA A 65 -18.09 -11.10 10.47
C ALA A 65 -17.28 -11.77 9.35
N ASP A 66 -17.94 -12.50 8.44
CA ASP A 66 -17.29 -13.15 7.29
C ASP A 66 -16.64 -12.14 6.34
N THR A 67 -17.30 -11.01 6.07
CA THR A 67 -16.75 -9.93 5.25
C THR A 67 -15.50 -9.32 5.89
N THR A 68 -15.51 -9.10 7.21
CA THR A 68 -14.36 -8.55 7.94
C THR A 68 -13.19 -9.54 7.93
N ALA A 69 -13.45 -10.84 8.11
CA ALA A 69 -12.43 -11.88 8.06
C ALA A 69 -11.77 -11.98 6.67
N GLN A 70 -12.53 -11.84 5.59
CA GLN A 70 -12.00 -11.80 4.23
C GLN A 70 -11.09 -10.58 4.02
N LEU A 71 -11.54 -9.38 4.41
CA LEU A 71 -10.76 -8.16 4.30
C LEU A 71 -9.44 -8.25 5.10
N LEU A 72 -9.46 -8.85 6.30
CA LEU A 72 -8.25 -9.09 7.10
C LEU A 72 -7.28 -10.07 6.43
N LYS A 73 -7.79 -11.09 5.76
CA LYS A 73 -6.95 -12.01 4.97
C LYS A 73 -6.26 -11.27 3.82
N GLU A 74 -7.01 -10.47 3.06
CA GLU A 74 -6.48 -9.63 1.99
C GLU A 74 -5.44 -8.62 2.52
N GLN A 75 -5.68 -8.02 3.69
CA GLN A 75 -4.75 -7.10 4.36
C GLN A 75 -3.40 -7.78 4.61
N LYS A 76 -3.43 -9.01 5.15
CA LYS A 76 -2.22 -9.79 5.40
C LYS A 76 -1.47 -10.10 4.11
N GLU A 77 -2.18 -10.44 3.04
CA GLU A 77 -1.56 -10.72 1.74
C GLU A 77 -0.88 -9.48 1.14
N PHE A 78 -1.49 -8.29 1.25
CA PHE A 78 -0.84 -7.05 0.83
C PHE A 78 0.42 -6.74 1.64
N ILE A 79 0.37 -6.89 2.97
CA ILE A 79 1.55 -6.69 3.83
C ILE A 79 2.69 -7.64 3.44
N MET A 80 2.39 -8.91 3.18
CA MET A 80 3.39 -9.88 2.74
C MET A 80 4.04 -9.50 1.41
N LYS A 81 3.25 -9.07 0.42
CA LYS A 81 3.76 -8.61 -0.88
C LYS A 81 4.66 -7.38 -0.75
N ILE A 82 4.30 -6.43 0.12
CA ILE A 82 5.12 -5.25 0.40
C ILE A 82 6.45 -5.66 1.07
N ALA A 83 6.41 -6.55 2.06
CA ALA A 83 7.61 -7.03 2.74
C ALA A 83 8.57 -7.76 1.79
N GLU A 84 8.03 -8.62 0.92
CA GLU A 84 8.82 -9.33 -0.09
C GLU A 84 9.47 -8.37 -1.09
N LEU A 85 8.72 -7.38 -1.59
CA LEU A 85 9.27 -6.36 -2.48
C LEU A 85 10.35 -5.52 -1.78
N HIS A 86 10.13 -5.15 -0.52
CA HIS A 86 11.13 -4.43 0.27
C HIS A 86 12.42 -5.25 0.42
N GLU A 87 12.32 -6.54 0.73
CA GLU A 87 13.48 -7.44 0.83
C GLU A 87 14.21 -7.58 -0.51
N GLN A 88 13.47 -7.74 -1.62
CA GLN A 88 14.05 -7.79 -2.96
C GLN A 88 14.80 -6.49 -3.30
N LEU A 89 14.22 -5.34 -2.95
CA LEU A 89 14.84 -4.03 -3.17
C LEU A 89 16.06 -3.80 -2.27
N SER A 90 16.01 -4.22 -0.99
CA SER A 90 17.14 -4.08 -0.07
C SER A 90 18.31 -4.99 -0.42
N ASN A 91 18.03 -6.13 -1.05
CA ASN A 91 19.04 -7.10 -1.49
C ASN A 91 19.54 -6.83 -2.92
N LYS A 92 18.92 -5.90 -3.66
CA LYS A 92 19.41 -5.47 -4.97
C LYS A 92 20.73 -4.71 -4.72
N PRO A 93 21.87 -5.14 -5.29
CA PRO A 93 23.11 -4.41 -5.13
C PRO A 93 22.88 -2.99 -5.64
N ALA A 94 23.10 -2.00 -4.78
CA ALA A 94 23.03 -0.59 -5.13
C ALA A 94 23.86 -0.40 -6.40
N LEU A 95 23.19 -0.10 -7.52
CA LEU A 95 23.73 -0.02 -8.88
C LEU A 95 25.23 0.28 -8.87
N ALA A 96 26.04 -0.78 -8.80
CA ALA A 96 27.49 -0.66 -8.77
C ALA A 96 27.89 -0.25 -10.19
N GLY A 97 28.07 1.05 -10.37
CA GLY A 97 28.81 1.66 -11.48
C GLY A 97 28.46 1.14 -12.86
N ARG A 98 27.36 1.62 -13.46
CA ARG A 98 27.30 1.72 -14.92
C ARG A 98 27.92 3.06 -15.36
N THR A 99 29.19 3.26 -15.03
CA THR A 99 30.07 4.15 -15.79
C THR A 99 30.46 3.40 -17.05
N ALA A 100 29.70 3.61 -18.12
CA ALA A 100 30.06 3.21 -19.46
C ALA A 100 29.85 4.41 -20.39
N ASN A 101 30.83 5.31 -20.36
CA ASN A 101 31.54 5.88 -21.52
C ASN A 101 32.31 7.15 -21.11
#